data_AF-A0A382DSH1-F1
#
_entry.id   AF-A0A382DSH1-F1
#
_cell.length_a   1.000
_cell.length_b   1.000
_cell.length_c   1.000
_cell.angle_alpha   90.00
_cell.angle_beta   90.00
_cell.angle_gamma   90.00
#
_symmetry.space_group_name_H-M   'P 1'
#
loop_
_entity.id
_entity.type
_entity.pdbx_description
1 polymer ?
#
loop_
_entity_poly.entity_id
_entity_poly.type
_entity_poly.pdbx_seq_one_letter_code
_entity_poly.pdbx_strand_id
1 'polypeptide(L)'
;MSADNKKNILIHHETVNKLLLMKWEDGLETVLELKTLREHCPCANCAGEKDVFGNIYKGTPEIKTESSNVLSGIQPIGYYALRPFWM
;
A
#
# COMPACT_ATOMS: atom_id res chain seq x y z
N MET A 1 -33.87 1.49 -7.63
CA MET A 1 -32.87 0.42 -7.90
C MET A 1 -31.53 0.96 -7.45
N SER A 2 -31.17 0.77 -6.18
CA SER A 2 -29.87 1.22 -5.68
C SER A 2 -28.80 0.32 -6.28
N ALA A 3 -27.88 0.89 -7.05
CA ALA A 3 -26.72 0.17 -7.52
C ALA A 3 -25.89 -0.25 -6.29
N ASP A 4 -25.74 -1.55 -6.06
CA ASP A 4 -24.81 -2.09 -5.07
C ASP A 4 -23.40 -1.59 -5.39
N ASN A 5 -22.92 -0.61 -4.62
CA ASN A 5 -21.63 0.02 -4.84
C ASN A 5 -20.51 -0.86 -4.24
N LYS A 6 -20.20 -1.98 -4.89
CA LYS A 6 -19.19 -2.98 -4.49
C LYS A 6 -17.73 -2.52 -4.68
N LYS A 7 -17.49 -1.22 -4.73
CA LYS A 7 -16.15 -0.66 -4.94
C LYS A 7 -15.32 -0.72 -3.65
N ASN A 8 -14.00 -0.81 -3.79
CA ASN A 8 -13.01 -0.78 -2.70
C ASN A 8 -13.05 -1.97 -1.73
N ILE A 9 -13.70 -3.08 -2.11
CA ILE A 9 -13.72 -4.31 -1.32
C ILE A 9 -12.69 -5.27 -1.93
N LEU A 10 -11.57 -5.46 -1.23
CA LEU A 10 -10.54 -6.42 -1.62
C LEU A 10 -11.01 -7.83 -1.23
N ILE A 11 -11.23 -8.70 -2.22
CA ILE A 11 -11.72 -10.06 -1.99
C ILE A 11 -10.60 -11.10 -1.95
N HIS A 12 -9.49 -10.84 -2.64
CA HIS A 12 -8.34 -11.72 -2.66
C HIS A 12 -7.06 -10.93 -2.95
N HIS A 13 -5.96 -11.36 -2.35
CA HIS A 13 -4.64 -10.89 -2.70
C HIS A 13 -3.62 -12.02 -2.57
N GLU A 14 -2.60 -11.98 -3.42
CA GLU A 14 -1.50 -12.95 -3.39
C GLU A 14 -0.20 -12.28 -3.82
N THR A 15 0.92 -12.75 -3.28
CA THR A 15 2.25 -12.35 -3.72
C THR A 15 2.86 -13.43 -4.60
N VAL A 16 3.24 -13.07 -5.83
CA VAL A 16 3.94 -13.97 -6.75
C VAL A 16 5.25 -13.30 -7.15
N ASN A 17 6.38 -13.93 -6.84
CA ASN A 17 7.71 -13.33 -6.99
C ASN A 17 7.81 -11.97 -6.27
N LYS A 18 7.95 -10.87 -7.02
CA LYS A 18 8.02 -9.49 -6.51
C LYS A 18 6.75 -8.68 -6.79
N LEU A 19 5.65 -9.36 -7.13
CA LEU A 19 4.37 -8.76 -7.51
C LEU A 19 3.31 -9.03 -6.45
N LEU A 20 2.50 -8.02 -6.17
CA LEU A 20 1.25 -8.11 -5.42
C LEU A 20 0.09 -8.10 -6.41
N LEU A 21 -0.65 -9.20 -6.44
CA LEU A 21 -1.88 -9.35 -7.20
C LEU A 21 -3.05 -9.10 -6.26
N MET A 22 -4.04 -8.33 -6.71
CA MET A 22 -5.21 -7.97 -5.94
C MET A 22 -6.46 -8.08 -6.82
N LYS A 23 -7.49 -8.71 -6.28
CA LYS A 23 -8.81 -8.85 -6.90
C LYS A 23 -9.84 -8.13 -6.05
N TRP A 24 -10.63 -7.29 -6.69
CA TRP A 24 -11.67 -6.47 -6.08
C TRP A 24 -13.06 -7.03 -6.39
N GLU A 25 -14.04 -6.73 -5.54
CA GLU A 25 -15.41 -7.25 -5.69
C GLU A 25 -16.13 -6.71 -6.95
N ASP A 26 -15.74 -5.53 -7.43
CA ASP A 26 -16.25 -4.95 -8.67
C ASP A 26 -15.66 -5.58 -9.95
N GLY A 27 -14.82 -6.61 -9.79
CA GLY A 27 -14.18 -7.33 -10.88
C GLY A 27 -12.87 -6.71 -11.36
N LEU A 28 -12.44 -5.58 -10.79
CA LEU A 28 -11.12 -5.04 -11.07
C LEU A 28 -10.04 -6.01 -10.58
N GLU A 29 -8.99 -6.17 -11.39
CA GLU A 29 -7.77 -6.86 -11.00
C GLU A 29 -6.60 -5.88 -11.15
N THR A 30 -5.74 -5.85 -10.15
CA THR A 30 -4.60 -4.94 -10.09
C THR A 30 -3.35 -5.70 -9.74
N VAL A 31 -2.24 -5.36 -10.40
CA VAL A 31 -0.93 -5.93 -10.17
C VAL A 31 0.04 -4.80 -9.86
N LEU A 32 0.76 -4.90 -8.75
CA LEU A 32 1.72 -3.90 -8.30
C LEU A 32 3.06 -4.55 -7.99
N GLU A 33 4.15 -3.88 -8.32
CA GLU A 33 5.48 -4.28 -7.84
C GLU A 33 5.65 -3.94 -6.36
N LEU A 34 6.08 -4.91 -5.56
CA LEU A 34 6.28 -4.73 -4.12
C LEU A 34 7.33 -3.65 -3.80
N LYS A 35 8.41 -3.61 -4.59
CA LYS A 35 9.44 -2.59 -4.47
C LYS A 35 8.88 -1.19 -4.69
N THR A 36 8.14 -1.00 -5.79
CA THR A 36 7.51 0.29 -6.12
C THR A 36 6.54 0.72 -5.01
N LEU A 37 5.72 -0.20 -4.48
CA LEU A 37 4.81 0.08 -3.37
C LEU A 37 5.56 0.47 -2.09
N ARG A 38 6.65 -0.21 -1.74
CA ARG A 38 7.47 0.08 -0.55
C ARG A 38 8.25 1.39 -0.68
N GLU A 39 8.74 1.70 -1.87
CA GLU A 39 9.46 2.94 -2.18
C GLU A 39 8.57 4.16 -2.02
N HIS A 40 7.32 4.07 -2.45
CA HIS A 40 6.30 5.14 -2.38
C HIS A 40 5.43 5.10 -1.11
N CYS A 41 5.93 4.50 -0.03
CA CYS A 41 5.19 4.47 1.23
C CYS A 41 4.88 5.90 1.72
N PRO A 42 3.59 6.25 1.94
CA PRO A 42 3.19 7.63 2.24
C PRO A 42 3.35 8.01 3.72
N CYS A 43 3.94 7.16 4.56
CA CYS A 43 4.07 7.45 5.98
C CYS A 43 5.08 8.57 6.26
N ALA A 44 4.93 9.25 7.40
CA ALA A 44 5.82 10.31 7.88
C ALA A 44 7.31 9.95 7.82
N ASN A 45 7.66 8.69 8.14
CA ASN A 45 9.05 8.26 8.11
C ASN A 45 9.61 8.13 6.68
N CYS A 46 8.76 7.79 5.70
CA CYS A 46 9.18 7.56 4.31
C CYS A 46 9.01 8.80 3.43
N ALA A 47 7.82 9.40 3.42
CA ALA A 47 7.51 10.57 2.58
C ALA A 47 7.78 11.90 3.32
N GLY A 48 7.82 11.88 4.65
CA GLY A 48 7.82 13.09 5.46
C GLY A 48 6.41 13.62 5.73
N GLU A 49 6.29 14.45 6.76
CA GLU A 49 5.09 15.24 7.02
C GLU A 49 5.30 16.66 6.54
N LYS A 50 4.33 17.18 5.79
CA LYS A 50 4.33 18.54 5.28
C LYS A 50 3.57 19.44 6.23
N ASP A 51 4.20 20.51 6.69
CA ASP A 51 3.51 21.55 7.47
C ASP A 51 2.75 22.54 6.56
N VAL A 52 2.02 23.47 7.18
CA VAL A 52 1.26 24.51 6.48
C VAL A 52 2.18 25.47 5.69
N PHE A 53 3.44 25.60 6.09
CA PHE A 53 4.44 26.46 5.46
C PHE A 53 5.21 25.76 4.33
N GLY A 54 4.98 24.47 4.13
CA GLY A 54 5.59 23.65 3.09
C GLY A 54 6.90 22.97 3.48
N ASN A 55 7.34 23.05 4.74
CA ASN A 55 8.49 22.31 5.22
C ASN A 55 8.15 20.82 5.32
N ILE A 56 9.10 19.97 4.93
CA ILE A 56 8.96 18.51 5.03
C ILE A 56 9.84 18.01 6.16
N TYR A 57 9.22 17.45 7.19
CA TYR A 57 9.91 16.82 8.31
C TYR A 57 9.94 15.31 8.09
N LYS A 58 11.14 14.73 8.08
CA LYS A 58 11.33 13.29 7.84
C LYS A 58 12.29 12.73 8.88
N GLY A 59 12.00 11.53 9.36
CA GLY A 59 12.89 10.79 10.24
C GLY A 59 14.21 10.41 9.56
N THR A 60 15.13 9.84 10.34
CA THR A 60 16.40 9.34 9.80
C THR A 60 16.13 8.34 8.68
N PRO A 61 16.77 8.48 7.50
CA PRO A 61 16.56 7.57 6.39
C PRO A 61 16.93 6.14 6.80
N GLU A 62 15.94 5.25 6.79
CA GLU A 62 16.19 3.83 6.97
C GLU A 62 16.69 3.23 5.65
N ILE A 63 17.77 2.46 5.71
CA ILE A 63 18.34 1.81 4.52
C ILE A 63 17.39 0.67 4.13
N LYS A 64 16.60 0.88 3.07
CA LYS A 64 15.75 -0.17 2.49
C LYS A 64 16.62 -1.17 1.76
N THR A 65 16.65 -2.41 2.23
CA THR A 65 17.30 -3.53 1.54
C THR A 65 16.29 -4.26 0.66
N GLU A 66 16.74 -5.25 -0.13
CA GLU A 66 15.80 -6.10 -0.88
C GLU A 66 14.86 -6.88 0.04
N SER A 67 15.28 -7.24 1.27
CA SER A 67 14.40 -7.90 2.24
C SER A 67 13.29 -6.96 2.73
N SER A 68 13.56 -5.65 2.85
CA SER A 68 12.57 -4.63 3.25
C SER A 68 11.36 -4.49 2.30
N ASN A 69 11.43 -5.10 1.11
CA ASN A 69 10.38 -5.11 0.11
C ASN A 69 9.49 -6.37 0.19
N VAL A 70 9.75 -7.28 1.14
CA VAL A 70 8.95 -8.50 1.31
C VAL A 70 7.68 -8.15 2.08
N LEU A 71 6.53 -8.40 1.46
CA LEU A 71 5.23 -8.17 2.06
C LEU A 71 4.88 -9.34 3.00
N SER A 72 4.65 -9.04 4.27
CA SER A 72 4.25 -10.03 5.28
C SER A 72 2.72 -10.11 5.46
N GLY A 73 1.98 -9.10 5.00
CA GLY A 73 0.53 -9.12 5.00
C GLY A 73 -0.09 -7.80 4.56
N ILE A 74 -1.41 -7.81 4.38
CA ILE A 74 -2.24 -6.63 4.10
C ILE A 74 -3.44 -6.64 5.03
N GLN A 75 -3.72 -5.49 5.62
CA GLN A 75 -4.93 -5.27 6.40
C GLN A 75 -5.79 -4.16 5.77
N PRO A 76 -7.05 -4.43 5.43
CA PRO A 76 -8.00 -3.38 5.07
C PRO A 76 -8.27 -2.43 6.25
N ILE A 77 -8.23 -1.12 5.97
CA ILE A 77 -8.56 -0.06 6.93
C ILE A 77 -9.84 0.60 6.45
N GLY A 78 -10.97 0.16 7.04
CA GLY A 78 -12.30 0.56 6.56
C GLY A 78 -12.48 0.24 5.06
N TYR A 79 -13.00 1.21 4.32
CA TYR A 79 -13.27 1.10 2.87
C TYR A 79 -12.46 2.08 2.02
N TYR A 80 -11.35 2.61 2.55
CA TYR A 80 -10.60 3.70 1.93
C TYR A 80 -9.08 3.47 1.85
N ALA A 81 -8.54 2.50 2.60
CA ALA A 81 -7.10 2.26 2.62
C ALA A 81 -6.77 0.79 2.86
N LEU A 82 -5.57 0.41 2.44
CA LEU A 82 -4.91 -0.85 2.76
C LEU A 82 -3.64 -0.54 3.53
N ARG A 83 -3.39 -1.27 4.61
CA ARG A 83 -2.14 -1.24 5.37
C ARG A 83 -1.28 -2.45 5.01
N PRO A 84 -0.23 -2.28 4.19
CA PRO A 84 0.76 -3.33 3.99
C PRO A 84 1.69 -3.43 5.21
N PHE A 85 2.08 -4.66 5.53
CA PHE A 85 3.13 -4.97 6.50
C PHE A 85 4.35 -5.52 5.76
N TRP A 86 5.53 -5.11 6.21
CA TRP A 86 6.81 -5.41 5.57
C TRP A 86 7.71 -6.19 6.53
N MET A 87 8.64 -6.97 6.00
CA MET A 87 9.61 -7.79 6.75
C MET A 87 11.04 -7.28 6.61
#